data_AF-A0A3Q4G0Y8-F1
#
_entry.id   AF-A0A3Q4G0Y8-F1
#
_cell.length_a   1.000
_cell.length_b   1.000
_cell.length_c   1.000
_cell.angle_alpha   90.00
_cell.angle_beta   90.00
_cell.angle_gamma   90.00
#
_symmetry.space_group_name_H-M   'P 1'
#
loop_
_entity.id
_entity.type
_entity.pdbx_description
1 polymer ?
#
loop_
_entity_poly.entity_id
_entity_poly.type
_entity_poly.pdbx_seq_one_letter_code
_entity_poly.pdbx_strand_id
1 'polypeptide(L)'
;DEHFIGRVSHFPLELQSGNASIIIKNTVVPDSGNYTCDLPLQQKQTFRIKLVVGAAPKPLVHVLNISEDEALLKCEVRGASPKPKVEWRDGDGNILPAEEQVSHTEERYNITLLTTVTRTNSSVFHCVATQEEMGHVTEDKLYVAFCENLFKGTSGQVITGLAVCFIGMLSFALVLAVLVTTRTISIHSGCLGSANKSSEDPSAPDSETGPEELKGLNKVVCSPAVSHCSLANYRKTFCCCQLVRKSKC
;
A
#
# COMPACT_ATOMS: atom_id res chain seq x y z
N ASP A 1 0.39 40.82 16.71
CA ASP A 1 0.69 39.62 17.50
C ASP A 1 2.11 39.16 17.14
N GLU A 2 2.98 39.05 18.15
CA GLU A 2 4.40 38.68 17.95
C GLU A 2 4.55 37.25 17.42
N HIS A 3 3.58 36.38 17.71
CA HIS A 3 3.56 34.97 17.31
C HIS A 3 3.63 34.76 15.78
N PHE A 4 3.20 35.73 14.98
CA PHE A 4 3.14 35.64 13.52
C PHE A 4 4.25 36.41 12.80
N ILE A 5 5.10 37.15 13.52
CA ILE A 5 6.17 37.95 12.92
C ILE A 5 7.13 37.05 12.14
N GLY A 6 7.45 37.44 10.90
CA GLY A 6 8.37 36.71 10.01
C GLY A 6 7.80 35.41 9.41
N ARG A 7 6.62 34.94 9.85
CA ARG A 7 5.97 33.74 9.31
C ARG A 7 4.90 34.05 8.27
N VAL A 8 4.37 35.28 8.26
CA VAL A 8 3.27 35.69 7.37
C VAL A 8 3.79 36.39 6.11
N SER A 9 3.24 36.01 4.96
CA SER A 9 3.44 36.70 3.68
C SER A 9 2.14 36.69 2.88
N HIS A 10 2.03 37.53 1.85
CA HIS A 10 0.87 37.57 0.94
C HIS A 10 1.35 37.44 -0.51
N PHE A 11 0.42 37.40 -1.46
CA PHE A 11 0.71 37.38 -2.90
C PHE A 11 0.53 38.79 -3.51
N PRO A 12 1.58 39.63 -3.60
CA PRO A 12 1.40 41.05 -3.95
C PRO A 12 0.82 41.27 -5.34
N LEU A 13 1.19 40.42 -6.30
CA LEU A 13 0.75 40.51 -7.69
C LEU A 13 -0.71 40.08 -7.86
N GLU A 14 -1.19 39.18 -7.01
CA GLU A 14 -2.54 38.61 -7.14
C GLU A 14 -3.61 39.46 -6.45
N LEU A 15 -3.20 40.44 -5.64
CA LEU A 15 -4.10 41.44 -5.06
C LEU A 15 -4.86 42.22 -6.15
N GLN A 16 -4.20 42.52 -7.28
CA GLN A 16 -4.82 43.23 -8.40
C GLN A 16 -5.93 42.41 -9.08
N SER A 17 -5.84 41.08 -8.99
CA SER A 17 -6.86 40.15 -9.45
C SER A 17 -7.90 39.80 -8.37
N GLY A 18 -7.85 40.45 -7.21
CA GLY A 18 -8.78 40.21 -6.11
C GLY A 18 -8.42 39.03 -5.21
N ASN A 19 -7.18 38.52 -5.28
CA ASN A 19 -6.68 37.50 -4.37
C ASN A 19 -5.91 38.13 -3.21
N ALA A 20 -6.54 38.14 -2.03
CA ALA A 20 -5.94 38.62 -0.79
C ALA A 20 -5.41 37.48 0.12
N SER A 21 -5.07 36.32 -0.46
CA SER A 21 -4.56 35.18 0.31
C SER A 21 -3.24 35.50 1.01
N ILE A 22 -3.06 34.87 2.17
CA ILE A 22 -1.83 34.90 2.94
C ILE A 22 -1.23 33.50 3.08
N ILE A 23 0.06 33.45 3.32
CA ILE A 23 0.83 32.26 3.67
C ILE A 23 1.30 32.44 5.11
N ILE A 24 1.03 31.45 5.95
CA ILE A 24 1.64 31.30 7.27
C ILE A 24 2.65 30.15 7.16
N LYS A 25 3.93 30.45 7.35
CA LYS A 25 5.01 29.45 7.32
C LYS A 25 5.17 28.80 8.69
N ASN A 26 5.65 27.55 8.71
CA ASN A 26 5.98 26.81 9.93
C ASN A 26 4.81 26.83 10.94
N THR A 27 3.66 26.35 10.47
CA THR A 27 2.44 26.32 11.28
C THR A 27 2.58 25.35 12.45
N VAL A 28 2.15 25.76 13.63
CA VAL A 28 2.13 24.97 14.86
C VAL A 28 0.69 24.77 15.33
N VAL A 29 0.40 23.74 16.12
CA VAL A 29 -0.97 23.44 16.59
C VAL A 29 -1.69 24.67 17.20
N PRO A 30 -1.01 25.52 18.02
CA PRO A 30 -1.61 26.76 18.53
C PRO A 30 -1.98 27.82 17.48
N ASP A 31 -1.53 27.72 16.23
CA ASP A 31 -2.00 28.58 15.14
C ASP A 31 -3.46 28.26 14.73
N SER A 32 -4.01 27.12 15.16
CA SER A 32 -5.40 26.77 14.88
C SER A 32 -6.35 27.79 15.49
N GLY A 33 -7.42 28.13 14.79
CA GLY A 33 -8.40 29.08 15.30
C GLY A 33 -9.28 29.68 14.21
N ASN A 34 -10.14 30.60 14.64
CA ASN A 34 -10.98 31.38 13.72
C ASN A 34 -10.29 32.70 13.41
N TYR A 35 -10.00 32.90 12.13
CA TYR A 35 -9.39 34.09 11.57
C TYR A 35 -10.44 34.93 10.86
N THR A 36 -10.22 36.25 10.86
CA THR A 36 -11.01 37.19 10.06
C THR A 36 -10.13 37.83 9.00
N CYS A 37 -10.65 37.92 7.78
CA CYS A 37 -10.10 38.76 6.73
C CYS A 37 -11.02 39.98 6.59
N ASP A 38 -10.52 41.13 7.00
CA ASP A 38 -11.24 42.40 6.92
C ASP A 38 -10.73 43.20 5.72
N LEU A 39 -11.63 43.44 4.75
CA LEU A 39 -11.34 44.29 3.59
C LEU A 39 -11.94 45.68 3.83
N PRO A 40 -11.10 46.73 3.98
CA PRO A 40 -11.55 48.10 4.16
C PRO A 40 -11.97 48.71 2.81
N LEU A 41 -13.10 48.26 2.28
CA LEU A 41 -13.78 48.84 1.11
C LEU A 41 -14.78 49.93 1.54
N GLN A 42 -15.42 50.61 0.58
CA GLN A 42 -16.52 51.58 0.86
C GLN A 42 -17.64 50.96 1.72
N GLN A 43 -17.88 49.65 1.56
CA GLN A 43 -18.64 48.83 2.52
C GLN A 43 -17.67 47.82 3.11
N LYS A 44 -17.46 47.85 4.43
CA LYS A 44 -16.60 46.89 5.12
C LYS A 44 -17.07 45.46 4.85
N GLN A 45 -16.19 44.64 4.29
CA GLN A 45 -16.44 43.21 4.11
C GLN A 45 -15.55 42.44 5.08
N THR A 46 -16.16 41.54 5.85
CA THR A 46 -15.45 40.67 6.80
C THR A 46 -15.73 39.22 6.43
N PHE A 47 -14.68 38.46 6.16
CA PHE A 47 -14.74 37.02 5.91
C PHE A 47 -14.21 36.26 7.12
N ARG A 48 -14.85 35.16 7.48
CA ARG A 48 -14.41 34.28 8.58
C ARG A 48 -13.85 32.99 8.01
N ILE A 49 -12.69 32.58 8.51
CA ILE A 49 -11.96 31.40 8.08
C ILE A 49 -11.57 30.60 9.32
N LYS A 50 -11.78 29.29 9.32
CA LYS A 50 -11.26 28.40 10.37
C LYS A 50 -9.96 27.77 9.88
N LEU A 51 -8.88 27.97 10.63
CA LEU A 51 -7.60 27.30 10.43
C LEU A 51 -7.51 26.10 11.40
N VAL A 52 -7.23 24.91 10.87
CA VAL A 52 -7.03 23.67 11.61
C VAL A 52 -5.61 23.18 11.31
N VAL A 53 -4.73 23.25 12.30
CA VAL A 53 -3.36 22.76 12.23
C VAL A 53 -3.25 21.46 13.01
N GLY A 54 -2.62 20.46 12.40
CA GLY A 54 -2.52 19.13 12.97
C GLY A 54 -1.29 18.37 12.46
N ALA A 55 -1.23 17.09 12.79
CA ALA A 55 -0.20 16.16 12.38
C ALA A 55 -0.82 15.00 11.61
N ALA A 56 -0.34 14.79 10.38
CA ALA A 56 -0.80 13.75 9.46
C ALA A 56 0.34 12.75 9.16
N PRO A 57 0.75 11.94 10.14
CA PRO A 57 1.85 10.99 9.97
C PRO A 57 1.48 9.92 8.94
N LYS A 58 2.46 9.52 8.13
CA LYS A 58 2.30 8.39 7.20
C LYS A 58 2.06 7.10 8.02
N PRO A 59 1.09 6.24 7.62
CA PRO A 59 0.90 4.94 8.23
C PRO A 59 2.16 4.05 8.12
N LEU A 60 2.31 3.13 9.06
CA LEU A 60 3.35 2.09 9.07
C LEU A 60 2.68 0.73 8.98
N VAL A 61 3.01 -0.05 7.95
CA VAL A 61 2.37 -1.35 7.69
C VAL A 61 3.35 -2.51 7.93
N HIS A 62 2.83 -3.59 8.52
CA HIS A 62 3.59 -4.78 8.89
C HIS A 62 2.79 -6.05 8.62
N VAL A 63 3.47 -7.12 8.26
CA VAL A 63 2.92 -8.48 8.32
C VAL A 63 3.29 -9.07 9.67
N LEU A 64 2.29 -9.49 10.45
CA LEU A 64 2.52 -10.12 11.76
C LEU A 64 2.66 -11.63 11.65
N ASN A 65 1.88 -12.26 10.78
CA ASN A 65 1.93 -13.70 10.58
C ASN A 65 1.43 -14.07 9.17
N ILE A 66 1.96 -15.15 8.60
CA ILE A 66 1.55 -15.70 7.30
C ILE A 66 1.39 -17.21 7.45
N SER A 67 0.26 -17.74 6.98
CA SER A 67 -0.03 -19.17 6.84
C SER A 67 -0.14 -19.55 5.35
N GLU A 68 -0.53 -20.78 5.02
CA GLU A 68 -0.71 -21.20 3.61
C GLU A 68 -1.76 -20.33 2.89
N ASP A 69 -2.83 -19.95 3.59
CA ASP A 69 -4.00 -19.29 2.98
C ASP A 69 -4.40 -17.97 3.64
N GLU A 70 -3.75 -17.55 4.74
CA GLU A 70 -4.10 -16.33 5.48
C GLU A 70 -2.87 -15.52 5.91
N ALA A 71 -3.02 -14.20 5.99
CA ALA A 71 -2.01 -13.31 6.54
C ALA A 71 -2.64 -12.31 7.51
N LEU A 72 -2.02 -12.13 8.68
CA LEU A 72 -2.40 -11.12 9.66
C LEU A 72 -1.56 -9.86 9.41
N LEU A 73 -2.22 -8.76 9.09
CA LEU A 73 -1.60 -7.47 8.78
C LEU A 73 -1.85 -6.49 9.92
N LYS A 74 -0.87 -5.61 10.16
CA LYS A 74 -0.95 -4.53 11.14
C LYS A 74 -0.65 -3.20 10.47
N CYS A 75 -1.48 -2.20 10.72
CA CYS A 75 -1.22 -0.82 10.35
C CYS A 75 -1.17 0.05 11.61
N GLU A 76 -0.16 0.92 11.71
CA GLU A 76 0.02 1.85 12.82
C GLU A 76 0.10 3.29 12.32
N VAL A 77 -0.68 4.17 12.94
CA VAL A 77 -0.65 5.62 12.74
C VAL A 77 -0.38 6.26 14.08
N ARG A 78 0.84 6.81 14.28
CA ARG A 78 1.30 7.31 15.58
C ARG A 78 1.39 8.83 15.61
N GLY A 79 0.80 9.45 16.62
CA GLY A 79 0.93 10.88 16.89
C GLY A 79 0.04 11.78 16.02
N ALA A 80 -1.02 11.24 15.42
CA ALA A 80 -1.91 11.98 14.54
C ALA A 80 -2.81 12.94 15.33
N SER A 81 -3.09 14.10 14.76
CA SER A 81 -4.02 15.08 15.36
C SER A 81 -4.60 15.94 14.24
N PRO A 82 -5.92 16.13 14.13
CA PRO A 82 -6.99 15.48 14.91
C PRO A 82 -7.06 13.97 14.62
N LYS A 83 -7.97 13.24 15.30
CA LYS A 83 -8.12 11.79 15.13
C LYS A 83 -8.36 11.45 13.65
N PRO A 84 -7.51 10.63 13.01
CA PRO A 84 -7.76 10.17 11.66
C PRO A 84 -8.77 9.02 11.65
N LYS A 85 -9.51 8.90 10.55
CA LYS A 85 -10.16 7.64 10.16
C LYS A 85 -9.13 6.78 9.46
N VAL A 86 -8.89 5.56 9.94
CA VAL A 86 -7.93 4.64 9.34
C VAL A 86 -8.69 3.43 8.79
N GLU A 87 -8.34 2.98 7.58
CA GLU A 87 -8.97 1.83 6.92
C GLU A 87 -7.92 1.00 6.20
N TRP A 88 -8.11 -0.32 6.20
CA TRP A 88 -7.44 -1.21 5.26
C TRP A 88 -8.25 -1.31 3.97
N ARG A 89 -7.57 -1.34 2.83
CA ARG A 89 -8.17 -1.57 1.51
C ARG A 89 -7.39 -2.61 0.72
N ASP A 90 -8.09 -3.40 -0.07
CA ASP A 90 -7.45 -4.30 -1.05
C ASP A 90 -7.01 -3.52 -2.32
N GLY A 91 -6.41 -4.24 -3.28
CA GLY A 91 -5.96 -3.67 -4.55
C GLY A 91 -7.08 -3.17 -5.47
N ASP A 92 -8.32 -3.60 -5.22
CA ASP A 92 -9.52 -3.12 -5.92
C ASP A 92 -10.14 -1.89 -5.22
N GLY A 93 -9.62 -1.52 -4.04
CA GLY A 93 -10.06 -0.37 -3.26
C GLY A 93 -11.20 -0.65 -2.28
N ASN A 94 -11.61 -1.91 -2.10
CA ASN A 94 -12.63 -2.32 -1.15
C ASN A 94 -12.11 -2.23 0.27
N ILE A 95 -12.96 -1.76 1.20
CA ILE A 95 -12.60 -1.65 2.61
C ILE A 95 -12.64 -3.04 3.26
N LEU A 96 -11.57 -3.40 3.96
CA LEU A 96 -11.43 -4.66 4.66
C LEU A 96 -11.87 -4.55 6.12
N PRO A 97 -12.48 -5.60 6.69
CA PRO A 97 -12.80 -5.64 8.11
C PRO A 97 -11.50 -5.63 8.92
N ALA A 98 -11.45 -4.83 9.99
CA ALA A 98 -10.28 -4.71 10.83
C ALA A 98 -10.67 -4.43 12.29
N GLU A 99 -9.87 -4.93 13.22
CA GLU A 99 -9.96 -4.58 14.63
C GLU A 99 -9.19 -3.28 14.87
N GLU A 100 -9.88 -2.25 15.37
CA GLU A 100 -9.30 -0.95 15.71
C GLU A 100 -8.93 -0.89 17.20
N GLN A 101 -7.67 -0.55 17.47
CA GLN A 101 -7.18 -0.20 18.80
C GLN A 101 -6.72 1.25 18.80
N VAL A 102 -7.30 2.06 19.69
CA VAL A 102 -7.00 3.48 19.81
C VAL A 102 -6.43 3.77 21.18
N SER A 103 -5.26 4.39 21.20
CA SER A 103 -4.74 5.06 22.39
C SER A 103 -4.51 6.54 22.07
N HIS A 104 -4.48 7.37 23.11
CA HIS A 104 -4.16 8.78 22.95
C HIS A 104 -3.20 9.22 24.04
N THR A 105 -2.38 10.20 23.71
CA THR A 105 -1.53 10.91 24.66
C THR A 105 -1.80 12.39 24.45
N GLU A 106 -2.39 13.04 25.46
CA GLU A 106 -2.87 14.43 25.37
C GLU A 106 -3.82 14.61 24.17
N GLU A 107 -3.41 15.36 23.15
CA GLU A 107 -4.18 15.70 21.93
C GLU A 107 -3.76 14.88 20.69
N ARG A 108 -2.94 13.84 20.87
CA ARG A 108 -2.44 13.00 19.78
C ARG A 108 -2.98 11.58 19.87
N TYR A 109 -3.41 11.06 18.73
CA TYR A 109 -3.97 9.73 18.57
C TYR A 109 -2.92 8.76 18.01
N ASN A 110 -2.88 7.58 18.61
CA ASN A 110 -2.16 6.42 18.11
C ASN A 110 -3.20 5.35 17.77
N ILE A 111 -3.33 5.03 16.49
CA ILE A 111 -4.30 4.05 15.98
C ILE A 111 -3.55 2.85 15.45
N THR A 112 -4.01 1.66 15.84
CA THR A 112 -3.55 0.39 15.30
C THR A 112 -4.74 -0.34 14.69
N LEU A 113 -4.60 -0.80 13.44
CA LEU A 113 -5.57 -1.68 12.78
C LEU A 113 -4.96 -3.04 12.54
N LEU A 114 -5.68 -4.08 12.94
CA LEU A 114 -5.35 -5.47 12.65
C LEU A 114 -6.38 -6.05 11.68
N THR A 115 -5.93 -6.68 10.60
CA THR A 115 -6.82 -7.35 9.65
C THR A 115 -6.24 -8.69 9.24
N THR A 116 -7.11 -9.69 9.07
CA THR A 116 -6.74 -10.97 8.48
C THR A 116 -7.21 -10.98 7.03
N VAL A 117 -6.26 -11.18 6.11
CA VAL A 117 -6.55 -11.31 4.69
C VAL A 117 -6.34 -12.75 4.26
N THR A 118 -7.27 -13.29 3.50
CA THR A 118 -7.13 -14.60 2.89
C THR A 118 -6.44 -14.47 1.54
N ARG A 119 -5.92 -15.60 1.07
CA ARG A 119 -5.42 -15.75 -0.29
C ARG A 119 -6.53 -15.41 -1.28
N THR A 120 -6.37 -14.28 -1.97
CA THR A 120 -7.30 -13.76 -2.97
C THR A 120 -6.52 -13.29 -4.20
N ASN A 121 -7.21 -12.73 -5.20
CA ASN A 121 -6.55 -12.12 -6.36
C ASN A 121 -5.72 -10.87 -5.98
N SER A 122 -5.99 -10.25 -4.83
CA SER A 122 -5.24 -9.09 -4.37
C SER A 122 -4.01 -9.50 -3.58
N SER A 123 -2.84 -9.18 -4.10
CA SER A 123 -1.57 -9.32 -3.38
C SER A 123 -1.11 -8.00 -2.75
N VAL A 124 -1.84 -6.89 -2.97
CA VAL A 124 -1.51 -5.56 -2.47
C VAL A 124 -2.60 -5.05 -1.54
N PHE A 125 -2.19 -4.44 -0.43
CA PHE A 125 -3.07 -3.90 0.58
C PHE A 125 -2.64 -2.48 0.92
N HIS A 126 -3.60 -1.60 1.12
CA HIS A 126 -3.41 -0.19 1.41
C HIS A 126 -3.91 0.09 2.82
N CYS A 127 -3.07 0.68 3.67
CA CYS A 127 -3.57 1.33 4.88
C CYS A 127 -3.72 2.82 4.61
N VAL A 128 -4.94 3.33 4.72
CA VAL A 128 -5.29 4.72 4.40
C VAL A 128 -5.73 5.44 5.67
N ALA A 129 -5.06 6.53 6.00
CA ALA A 129 -5.40 7.42 7.11
C ALA A 129 -5.92 8.76 6.58
N THR A 130 -7.16 9.10 6.95
CA THR A 130 -7.90 10.27 6.48
C THR A 130 -8.21 11.22 7.63
N GLN A 131 -7.80 12.48 7.52
CA GLN A 131 -8.13 13.55 8.46
C GLN A 131 -9.13 14.50 7.82
N GLU A 132 -10.41 14.22 8.02
CA GLU A 132 -11.52 14.95 7.40
C GLU A 132 -11.48 16.45 7.72
N GLU A 133 -11.18 16.82 8.97
CA GLU A 133 -11.12 18.23 9.40
C GLU A 133 -10.04 19.05 8.67
N MET A 134 -8.98 18.39 8.21
CA MET A 134 -7.86 19.03 7.51
C MET A 134 -7.87 18.75 6.00
N GLY A 135 -8.75 17.86 5.53
CA GLY A 135 -8.76 17.38 4.15
C GLY A 135 -7.49 16.64 3.73
N HIS A 136 -6.73 16.08 4.68
CA HIS A 136 -5.46 15.40 4.41
C HIS A 136 -5.63 13.89 4.40
N VAL A 137 -4.97 13.22 3.45
CA VAL A 137 -4.97 11.76 3.31
C VAL A 137 -3.53 11.28 3.19
N THR A 138 -3.18 10.27 3.97
CA THR A 138 -1.90 9.57 3.90
C THR A 138 -2.13 8.08 3.73
N GLU A 139 -1.25 7.41 3.01
CA GLU A 139 -1.33 5.96 2.81
C GLU A 139 0.04 5.29 2.87
N ASP A 140 0.03 4.00 3.20
CA ASP A 140 1.15 3.11 2.96
C ASP A 140 0.66 1.78 2.38
N LYS A 141 1.53 1.10 1.63
CA LYS A 141 1.17 -0.11 0.86
C LYS A 141 1.98 -1.30 1.30
N LEU A 142 1.36 -2.47 1.30
CA LEU A 142 1.95 -3.73 1.69
C LEU A 142 1.66 -4.80 0.64
N TYR A 143 2.69 -5.53 0.24
CA TYR A 143 2.56 -6.68 -0.66
C TYR A 143 2.65 -7.96 0.15
N VAL A 144 1.68 -8.87 -0.06
CA VAL A 144 1.63 -10.18 0.59
C VAL A 144 1.67 -11.24 -0.50
N ALA A 145 2.69 -12.11 -0.42
CA ALA A 145 2.82 -13.25 -1.31
C ALA A 145 2.49 -14.53 -0.56
N PHE A 146 1.45 -15.24 -1.00
CA PHE A 146 1.16 -16.58 -0.54
C PHE A 146 2.00 -17.57 -1.36
N CYS A 147 2.80 -18.39 -0.69
CA CYS A 147 3.55 -19.42 -1.40
C CYS A 147 2.56 -20.48 -1.91
N GLU A 148 2.45 -20.62 -3.22
CA GLU A 148 1.79 -21.79 -3.78
C GLU A 148 2.56 -23.03 -3.37
N ASN A 149 1.82 -24.04 -2.89
CA ASN A 149 2.33 -25.38 -2.70
C ASN A 149 2.71 -25.98 -4.06
N LEU A 150 3.81 -25.54 -4.67
CA LEU A 150 4.39 -26.13 -5.89
C LEU A 150 4.93 -27.56 -5.64
N PHE A 151 4.80 -28.09 -4.42
CA PHE A 151 5.31 -29.38 -3.98
C PHE A 151 4.23 -30.34 -3.44
N LYS A 152 2.94 -30.18 -3.76
CA LYS A 152 1.90 -31.16 -3.36
C LYS A 152 1.67 -32.31 -4.36
N GLY A 153 2.50 -32.46 -5.40
CA GLY A 153 2.33 -33.54 -6.37
C GLY A 153 3.63 -34.08 -6.94
N THR A 154 4.23 -35.10 -6.31
CA THR A 154 4.95 -36.23 -6.95
C THR A 154 5.51 -37.23 -5.91
N SER A 155 4.79 -37.57 -4.84
CA SER A 155 5.16 -38.76 -4.03
C SER A 155 4.25 -39.95 -4.34
N GLY A 156 2.93 -39.72 -4.44
CA GLY A 156 1.95 -40.78 -4.69
C GLY A 156 2.06 -41.44 -6.07
N GLN A 157 2.28 -40.67 -7.14
CA GLN A 157 2.31 -41.19 -8.51
C GLN A 157 3.60 -41.94 -8.86
N VAL A 158 4.72 -41.59 -8.23
CA VAL A 158 6.01 -42.28 -8.46
C VAL A 158 5.96 -43.68 -7.84
N ILE A 159 5.33 -43.82 -6.66
CA ILE A 159 5.20 -45.11 -5.97
C ILE A 159 4.26 -46.06 -6.73
N THR A 160 3.16 -45.55 -7.31
CA THR A 160 2.24 -46.39 -8.11
C THR A 160 2.89 -46.85 -9.41
N GLY A 161 3.60 -45.96 -10.10
CA GLY A 161 4.34 -46.32 -11.32
C GLY A 161 5.41 -47.38 -11.09
N LEU A 162 6.20 -47.24 -10.01
CA LEU A 162 7.23 -48.22 -9.65
C LEU A 162 6.63 -49.59 -9.34
N ALA A 163 5.56 -49.67 -8.54
CA ALA A 163 4.91 -50.93 -8.20
C ALA A 163 4.37 -51.68 -9.45
N VAL A 164 3.75 -50.96 -10.39
CA VAL A 164 3.24 -51.54 -11.64
C VAL A 164 4.40 -52.04 -12.52
N CYS A 165 5.50 -51.29 -12.62
CA CYS A 165 6.70 -51.73 -13.33
C CYS A 165 7.32 -52.98 -12.70
N PHE A 166 7.42 -53.05 -11.37
CA PHE A 166 7.97 -54.24 -10.69
C PHE A 166 7.09 -55.48 -10.91
N ILE A 167 5.76 -55.36 -10.85
CA ILE A 167 4.84 -56.47 -11.13
C ILE A 167 4.94 -56.91 -12.60
N GLY A 168 5.03 -55.95 -13.53
CA GLY A 168 5.26 -56.22 -14.95
C GLY A 168 6.57 -56.96 -15.21
N MET A 169 7.67 -56.51 -14.58
CA MET A 169 8.99 -57.15 -14.72
C MET A 169 9.02 -58.56 -14.13
N LEU A 170 8.36 -58.79 -12.98
CA LEU A 170 8.26 -60.11 -12.37
C LEU A 170 7.44 -61.08 -13.24
N SER A 171 6.31 -60.64 -13.76
CA SER A 171 5.47 -61.49 -14.63
C SER A 171 6.17 -61.81 -15.95
N PHE A 172 6.85 -60.84 -16.57
CA PHE A 172 7.64 -61.06 -17.78
C PHE A 172 8.80 -62.03 -17.55
N ALA A 173 9.55 -61.89 -16.44
CA ALA A 173 10.64 -62.80 -16.10
C ALA A 173 10.14 -64.25 -15.91
N LEU A 174 8.96 -64.44 -15.30
CA LEU A 174 8.36 -65.74 -15.06
C LEU A 174 7.92 -66.41 -16.38
N VAL A 175 7.33 -65.63 -17.30
CA VAL A 175 6.98 -66.11 -18.65
C VAL A 175 8.23 -66.52 -19.43
N LEU A 176 9.30 -65.72 -19.40
CA LEU A 176 10.57 -66.07 -20.06
C LEU A 176 11.16 -67.36 -19.46
N ALA A 177 11.16 -67.53 -18.14
CA ALA A 177 11.65 -68.74 -17.49
C ALA A 177 10.86 -70.00 -17.91
N VAL A 178 9.53 -69.89 -18.02
CA VAL A 178 8.67 -70.99 -18.51
C VAL A 178 8.95 -71.30 -19.98
N LEU A 179 9.12 -70.29 -20.83
CA LEU A 179 9.41 -70.48 -22.27
C LEU A 179 10.79 -71.12 -22.52
N VAL A 180 11.77 -70.82 -21.67
CA VAL A 180 13.11 -71.43 -21.72
C VAL A 180 13.09 -72.87 -21.20
N THR A 181 12.37 -73.15 -20.11
CA THR A 181 12.25 -74.51 -19.54
C THR A 181 11.41 -75.45 -20.41
N THR A 182 10.40 -74.93 -21.12
CA THR A 182 9.63 -75.66 -22.14
C THR A 182 10.39 -75.85 -23.47
N ARG A 183 11.65 -75.41 -23.56
CA ARG A 183 12.52 -75.48 -24.76
C ARG A 183 11.92 -74.83 -26.00
N THR A 184 11.09 -73.80 -25.83
CA THR A 184 10.44 -73.11 -26.95
C THR A 184 11.29 -71.95 -27.48
N ILE A 185 12.24 -71.45 -26.68
CA ILE A 185 13.13 -70.32 -27.03
C ILE A 185 14.58 -70.66 -26.62
N SER A 186 15.55 -70.48 -27.52
CA SER A 186 16.99 -70.56 -27.24
C SER A 186 17.57 -69.14 -27.19
N ILE A 187 18.04 -68.70 -26.03
CA ILE A 187 18.62 -67.37 -25.83
C ILE A 187 20.12 -67.45 -26.13
N HIS A 188 20.57 -66.80 -27.21
CA HIS A 188 21.99 -66.66 -27.55
C HIS A 188 22.52 -65.35 -26.93
N SER A 189 23.52 -65.43 -26.04
CA SER A 189 24.09 -64.26 -25.36
C SER A 189 25.15 -63.57 -26.22
N GLY A 190 24.95 -62.27 -26.48
CA GLY A 190 25.96 -61.38 -27.06
C GLY A 190 26.13 -60.14 -26.18
N CYS A 191 27.36 -59.90 -25.70
CA CYS A 191 27.82 -58.61 -25.16
C CYS A 191 28.40 -57.78 -26.35
N LEU A 192 28.63 -56.47 -26.36
CA LEU A 192 28.76 -55.37 -25.39
C LEU A 192 28.69 -54.06 -26.23
N GLY A 193 28.40 -52.90 -25.62
CA GLY A 193 28.67 -51.61 -26.26
C GLY A 193 28.50 -50.42 -25.32
N SER A 194 29.61 -49.83 -24.89
CA SER A 194 29.72 -48.66 -24.01
C SER A 194 29.72 -47.35 -24.82
N ALA A 195 29.17 -46.27 -24.26
CA ALA A 195 29.46 -44.89 -24.68
C ALA A 195 29.40 -43.92 -23.49
N ASN A 196 30.50 -43.18 -23.30
CA ASN A 196 30.76 -42.11 -22.32
C ASN A 196 30.40 -40.72 -22.89
N LYS A 197 30.24 -39.69 -22.03
CA LYS A 197 30.87 -38.31 -22.06
C LYS A 197 30.05 -37.28 -21.21
N SER A 198 30.57 -36.74 -20.09
CA SER A 198 31.17 -35.39 -19.81
C SER A 198 30.33 -34.18 -20.31
N SER A 199 30.24 -32.96 -19.74
CA SER A 199 30.86 -32.14 -18.67
C SER A 199 29.94 -30.88 -18.48
N GLU A 200 29.87 -30.17 -17.34
CA GLU A 200 30.49 -28.86 -17.02
C GLU A 200 29.45 -27.87 -16.43
N ASP A 201 29.88 -27.05 -15.47
CA ASP A 201 29.23 -25.92 -14.75
C ASP A 201 29.49 -24.58 -15.53
N PRO A 202 28.76 -23.45 -15.37
CA PRO A 202 29.17 -22.42 -14.38
C PRO A 202 28.13 -21.34 -13.92
N SER A 203 28.27 -20.91 -12.64
CA SER A 203 28.23 -19.55 -12.01
C SER A 203 27.28 -18.38 -12.40
N ALA A 204 26.99 -17.58 -11.35
CA ALA A 204 26.15 -16.37 -11.17
C ALA A 204 26.47 -15.08 -11.99
N PRO A 205 25.66 -14.01 -11.81
CA PRO A 205 26.25 -12.73 -11.34
C PRO A 205 25.39 -11.88 -10.36
N ASP A 206 26.09 -10.98 -9.66
CA ASP A 206 25.68 -9.91 -8.72
C ASP A 206 25.13 -8.61 -9.39
N SER A 207 24.51 -7.72 -8.60
CA SER A 207 24.73 -6.24 -8.53
C SER A 207 23.52 -5.48 -7.90
N GLU A 208 23.73 -4.71 -6.82
CA GLU A 208 23.71 -3.21 -6.73
C GLU A 208 22.31 -2.57 -6.60
N THR A 209 21.98 -1.44 -5.95
CA THR A 209 22.57 -0.41 -5.06
C THR A 209 21.35 0.46 -4.58
N GLY A 210 21.43 1.16 -3.44
CA GLY A 210 20.41 2.14 -2.95
C GLY A 210 20.23 3.39 -3.85
N PRO A 211 19.54 4.50 -3.45
CA PRO A 211 19.54 5.11 -2.11
C PRO A 211 18.26 5.90 -1.66
N GLU A 212 18.38 6.47 -0.45
CA GLU A 212 17.98 7.82 0.01
C GLU A 212 16.55 8.22 0.45
N GLU A 213 16.58 8.92 1.60
CA GLU A 213 15.55 9.68 2.32
C GLU A 213 14.90 10.79 1.50
N LEU A 214 13.62 11.08 1.79
CA LEU A 214 13.08 12.44 1.65
C LEU A 214 12.17 12.80 2.83
N LYS A 215 12.69 13.70 3.67
CA LYS A 215 11.95 14.41 4.72
C LYS A 215 10.89 15.33 4.10
N GLY A 216 9.61 15.00 4.30
CA GLY A 216 8.47 15.81 3.90
C GLY A 216 8.11 16.87 4.93
N LEU A 217 8.08 18.12 4.49
CA LEU A 217 7.87 19.34 5.25
C LEU A 217 6.37 19.58 5.52
N ASN A 218 5.94 19.65 6.79
CA ASN A 218 4.54 19.93 7.14
C ASN A 218 4.19 21.41 6.81
N LYS A 219 3.24 21.62 5.88
CA LYS A 219 2.57 22.90 5.65
C LYS A 219 1.06 22.71 5.77
N VAL A 220 0.40 23.54 6.57
CA VAL A 220 -1.06 23.54 6.73
C VAL A 220 -1.64 24.77 6.03
N VAL A 221 -2.68 24.56 5.21
CA VAL A 221 -3.57 25.63 4.69
C VAL A 221 -4.99 25.07 4.58
N CYS A 222 -5.98 25.82 5.06
CA CYS A 222 -7.38 25.41 5.13
C CYS A 222 -8.23 25.80 3.90
N SER A 223 -9.29 25.02 3.64
CA SER A 223 -10.41 25.40 2.77
C SER A 223 -11.75 24.87 3.30
N PRO A 224 -12.87 25.58 3.06
CA PRO A 224 -14.22 25.20 3.47
C PRO A 224 -14.99 24.44 2.38
N ALA A 225 -15.84 23.50 2.80
CA ALA A 225 -16.85 22.86 1.97
C ALA A 225 -18.17 23.67 1.93
N VAL A 226 -18.92 23.40 0.87
CA VAL A 226 -20.08 24.13 0.31
C VAL A 226 -21.39 23.96 1.13
N SER A 227 -22.26 24.97 1.10
CA SER A 227 -23.72 24.80 1.15
C SER A 227 -24.47 25.78 0.21
N HIS A 228 -24.68 25.33 -1.04
CA HIS A 228 -25.63 25.74 -2.10
C HIS A 228 -25.73 27.20 -2.62
N CYS A 229 -25.52 27.38 -3.94
CA CYS A 229 -26.37 28.22 -4.80
C CYS A 229 -26.36 27.77 -6.28
N SER A 230 -27.54 27.77 -6.89
CA SER A 230 -27.82 27.42 -8.29
C SER A 230 -27.47 28.56 -9.25
N LEU A 231 -27.10 28.24 -10.50
CA LEU A 231 -26.82 29.22 -11.56
C LEU A 231 -28.08 30.00 -11.95
N ALA A 232 -28.07 31.32 -11.76
CA ALA A 232 -28.88 32.27 -12.54
C ALA A 232 -28.27 33.70 -12.52
N ASN A 233 -27.82 34.15 -13.70
CA ASN A 233 -27.66 35.52 -14.21
C ASN A 233 -26.99 36.65 -13.37
N TYR A 234 -25.85 37.10 -13.91
CA TYR A 234 -25.24 38.45 -13.93
C TYR A 234 -25.23 39.34 -12.67
N ARG A 235 -24.04 39.44 -12.04
CA ARG A 235 -23.25 40.66 -11.81
C ARG A 235 -21.90 40.24 -11.21
N LYS A 236 -20.80 40.87 -11.67
CA LYS A 236 -19.43 40.55 -11.27
C LYS A 236 -19.25 40.63 -9.75
N THR A 237 -18.92 39.49 -9.12
CA THR A 237 -18.25 39.43 -7.82
C THR A 237 -17.31 38.23 -7.85
N PHE A 238 -16.07 38.46 -8.29
CA PHE A 238 -14.99 37.50 -8.06
C PHE A 238 -14.40 37.80 -6.69
N CYS A 239 -14.58 36.88 -5.74
CA CYS A 239 -13.73 36.76 -4.56
C CYS A 239 -13.19 35.33 -4.60
N CYS A 240 -11.88 35.18 -4.83
CA CYS A 240 -11.17 33.89 -4.97
C CYS A 240 -11.53 32.92 -3.84
N CYS A 241 -11.85 31.62 -4.01
CA CYS A 241 -11.53 30.52 -4.94
C CYS A 241 -10.23 29.72 -4.66
N GLN A 242 -10.47 28.43 -4.34
CA GLN A 242 -9.80 27.17 -4.73
C GLN A 242 -8.27 26.98 -4.60
N LEU A 243 -7.95 25.85 -3.95
CA LEU A 243 -6.68 25.13 -4.05
C LEU A 243 -6.36 24.76 -5.51
N VAL A 244 -5.25 25.30 -6.03
CA VAL A 244 -4.60 24.73 -7.22
C VAL A 244 -3.38 23.93 -6.78
N ARG A 245 -3.46 22.62 -7.01
CA ARG A 245 -2.35 21.67 -6.99
C ARG A 245 -1.42 22.02 -8.16
N LYS A 246 -0.15 22.36 -7.90
CA LYS A 246 0.91 22.20 -8.92
C LYS A 246 1.54 20.81 -8.75
N SER A 247 1.18 19.91 -9.67
CA SER A 247 1.89 18.68 -10.04
C SER A 247 1.47 18.43 -11.50
N LYS A 248 2.33 18.43 -12.53
CA LYS A 248 3.58 17.69 -12.75
C LYS A 248 4.50 18.41 -13.76
N CYS A 249 5.78 18.05 -13.73
CA CYS A 249 6.86 18.15 -14.74
C CYS A 249 7.20 19.52 -15.31
#